data_AF-A0A822A1Q6-F1
#
_entry.id   AF-A0A822A1Q6-F1
#
_cell.length_a   1.000
_cell.length_b   1.000
_cell.length_c   1.000
_cell.angle_alpha   90.00
_cell.angle_beta   90.00
_cell.angle_gamma   90.00
#
_symmetry.space_group_name_H-M   'P 1'
#
loop_
_entity.id
_entity.type
_entity.pdbx_description
1 polymer ?
#
loop_
_entity_poly.entity_id
_entity_poly.type
_entity_poly.pdbx_seq_one_letter_code
_entity_poly.pdbx_strand_id
1 'polypeptide(L)'
;MKKTAEGLKNEMRQRIEGLRGKFRKLLMENDQLPTDLKIARQDFILDQHIRENFLAELQDKVDLSIKELAWESERCNIALRKLEQWFIDPVVQDVVSVKSFDGQWEVSTFRTIELPQDFYEMQEEIERQKTALMDKGKRKETVDVSDERAGENREARSTDTKTSTTKLKGAKAMRVER
;
A
#
# COMPACT_ATOMS: atom_id res chain seq x y z
N MET A 1 -3.35 45.08 3.60
CA MET A 1 -4.36 45.58 4.57
C MET A 1 -5.15 44.42 5.21
N LYS A 2 -4.55 43.59 6.09
CA LYS A 2 -5.24 42.49 6.81
C LYS A 2 -5.44 42.75 8.33
N LYS A 3 -4.85 43.85 8.84
CA LYS A 3 -4.77 44.14 10.29
C LYS A 3 -6.13 44.42 10.97
N THR A 4 -7.13 44.86 10.22
CA THR A 4 -8.43 45.27 10.79
C THR A 4 -9.30 44.08 11.19
N ALA A 5 -9.41 43.05 10.35
CA ALA A 5 -10.19 41.86 10.65
C ALA A 5 -9.59 41.02 11.79
N GLU A 6 -8.26 40.91 11.84
CA GLU A 6 -7.56 40.24 12.93
C GLU A 6 -7.66 41.02 14.25
N GLY A 7 -7.58 42.36 14.19
CA GLY A 7 -7.78 43.23 15.35
C GLY A 7 -9.16 43.05 15.98
N LEU A 8 -10.23 43.07 15.16
CA LEU A 8 -11.60 42.90 15.64
C LEU A 8 -11.85 41.52 16.24
N LYS A 9 -11.28 40.46 15.64
CA LYS A 9 -11.30 39.11 16.23
C LYS A 9 -10.56 39.06 17.57
N ASN A 10 -9.46 39.80 17.71
CA ASN A 10 -8.69 39.83 18.94
C ASN A 10 -9.44 40.57 20.05
N GLU A 11 -10.07 41.69 19.72
CA GLU A 11 -10.93 42.45 20.63
C GLU A 11 -12.10 41.59 21.13
N MET A 12 -12.78 40.88 20.22
CA MET A 12 -13.86 39.96 20.59
C MET A 12 -13.36 38.83 21.50
N ARG A 13 -12.19 38.27 21.23
CA ARG A 13 -11.56 37.26 22.12
C ARG A 13 -11.27 37.82 23.51
N GLN A 14 -10.73 39.03 23.60
CA GLN A 14 -10.49 39.69 24.89
C GLN A 14 -11.78 39.93 25.65
N ARG A 15 -12.85 40.35 24.96
CA ARG A 15 -14.16 40.54 25.57
C ARG A 15 -14.75 39.23 26.10
N ILE A 16 -14.66 38.15 25.33
CA ILE A 16 -15.07 36.81 25.77
C ILE A 16 -14.27 36.36 26.99
N GLU A 17 -12.95 36.57 26.99
CA GLU A 17 -12.11 36.19 28.12
C GLU A 17 -12.46 37.00 29.39
N GLY A 18 -12.75 38.29 29.23
CA GLY A 18 -13.27 39.13 30.30
C GLY A 18 -14.59 38.61 30.88
N LEU A 19 -15.52 38.18 30.03
CA LEU A 19 -16.79 37.57 30.46
C LEU A 19 -16.57 36.23 31.19
N ARG A 20 -15.69 35.37 30.68
CA ARG A 20 -15.29 34.12 31.34
C ARG A 20 -14.64 34.37 32.71
N GLY A 21 -13.83 35.41 32.82
CA GLY A 21 -13.24 35.83 34.10
C GLY A 21 -14.31 36.24 35.12
N LYS A 22 -15.29 37.05 34.69
CA LYS A 22 -16.43 37.43 35.55
C LYS A 22 -17.26 36.23 35.98
N PHE A 23 -17.53 35.31 35.06
CA PHE A 23 -18.28 34.08 35.38
C PHE A 23 -17.52 33.18 36.36
N ARG A 24 -16.20 33.04 36.23
CA ARG A 24 -15.38 32.33 37.22
C ARG A 24 -15.45 32.96 38.62
N LYS A 25 -15.42 34.28 38.71
CA LYS A 25 -15.58 34.98 40.00
C LYS A 25 -16.95 34.71 40.62
N LEU A 26 -18.02 34.78 39.82
CA LEU A 26 -19.38 34.42 40.26
C LEU A 26 -19.48 32.98 40.77
N LEU A 27 -18.83 32.03 40.10
CA LEU A 27 -18.75 30.64 40.57
C LEU A 27 -18.02 30.53 41.91
N MET A 28 -16.90 31.24 42.07
CA MET A 28 -16.16 31.25 43.34
C MET A 28 -16.96 31.87 44.48
N GLU A 29 -17.66 32.98 44.22
CA GLU A 29 -18.56 33.61 45.19
C GLU A 29 -19.72 32.67 45.56
N ASN A 30 -20.29 31.97 44.58
CA ASN A 30 -21.31 30.96 44.82
C ASN A 30 -20.79 29.78 45.65
N ASP A 31 -19.55 29.35 45.45
CA ASP A 31 -18.94 28.26 46.21
C ASP A 31 -18.63 28.64 47.67
N GLN A 32 -18.44 29.93 47.95
CA GLN A 32 -18.24 30.46 49.31
C GLN A 32 -19.53 30.60 50.12
N LEU A 33 -20.70 30.59 49.46
CA LEU A 33 -21.98 30.66 50.15
C LEU A 33 -22.27 29.38 50.96
N PRO A 34 -23.07 29.46 52.04
CA PRO A 34 -23.59 28.28 52.73
C PRO A 34 -24.39 27.39 51.79
N THR A 35 -24.40 26.08 52.02
CA THR A 35 -25.02 25.05 51.14
C THR A 35 -26.46 25.39 50.74
N ASP A 36 -27.24 25.97 51.65
CA ASP A 36 -28.66 26.29 51.43
C ASP A 36 -28.87 27.48 50.48
N LEU A 37 -27.84 28.31 50.28
CA LEU A 37 -27.84 29.48 49.42
C LEU A 37 -27.05 29.27 48.13
N LYS A 38 -26.44 28.09 47.95
CA LYS A 38 -25.68 27.78 46.73
C LYS A 38 -26.62 27.55 45.56
N ILE A 39 -26.38 28.25 44.47
CA ILE A 39 -27.09 28.06 43.21
C ILE A 39 -26.52 26.81 42.52
N ALA A 40 -27.39 25.95 42.00
CA ALA A 40 -26.96 24.77 41.25
C ALA A 40 -26.44 25.16 39.87
N ARG A 41 -25.49 24.38 39.31
CA ARG A 41 -24.90 24.69 37.98
C ARG A 41 -25.93 24.81 36.85
N GLN A 42 -27.03 24.07 36.95
CA GLN A 42 -28.10 24.11 35.98
C GLN A 42 -28.86 25.44 35.98
N ASP A 43 -28.95 26.13 37.14
CA ASP A 43 -29.68 27.39 37.28
C ASP A 43 -28.87 28.59 36.73
N PHE A 44 -27.57 28.39 36.48
CA PHE A 44 -26.76 29.37 35.74
C PHE A 44 -27.05 29.37 34.23
N ILE A 45 -27.83 28.40 33.73
CA ILE A 45 -28.25 28.35 32.33
C ILE A 45 -29.42 29.33 32.16
N LEU A 46 -29.14 30.47 31.53
CA LEU A 46 -30.15 31.50 31.25
C LEU A 46 -31.17 31.04 30.20
N ASP A 47 -30.71 30.28 29.19
CA ASP A 47 -31.55 29.80 28.11
C ASP A 47 -31.15 28.35 27.75
N GLN A 48 -32.14 27.47 27.87
CA GLN A 48 -32.00 26.06 27.57
C GLN A 48 -31.79 25.81 26.06
N HIS A 49 -32.41 26.61 25.20
CA HIS A 49 -32.29 26.45 23.75
C HIS A 49 -30.87 26.78 23.26
N ILE A 50 -30.25 27.82 23.83
CA ILE A 50 -28.85 28.15 23.54
C ILE A 50 -27.93 26.98 23.92
N ARG A 51 -28.16 26.35 25.07
CA ARG A 51 -27.38 25.18 25.51
C ARG A 51 -27.53 24.01 24.55
N GLU A 52 -28.74 23.69 24.14
CA GLU A 52 -29.02 22.60 23.20
C GLU A 52 -28.35 22.82 21.84
N ASN A 53 -28.43 24.04 21.31
CA ASN A 53 -27.76 24.41 20.07
C ASN A 53 -26.24 24.27 20.17
N PHE A 54 -25.64 24.70 21.29
CA PHE A 54 -24.19 24.50 21.52
C PHE A 54 -23.80 23.03 21.61
N LEU A 55 -24.65 22.19 22.21
CA LEU A 55 -24.40 20.75 22.29
C LEU A 55 -24.51 20.09 20.91
N ALA A 56 -25.50 20.47 20.10
CA ALA A 56 -25.63 20.01 18.73
C ALA A 56 -24.41 20.42 17.88
N GLU A 57 -23.99 21.68 17.93
CA GLU A 57 -22.79 22.15 17.23
C GLU A 57 -21.51 21.43 17.70
N LEU A 58 -21.41 21.13 19.00
CA LEU A 58 -20.28 20.40 19.54
C LEU A 58 -20.26 18.97 18.98
N GLN A 59 -21.41 18.30 18.97
CA GLN A 59 -21.55 16.96 18.45
C GLN A 59 -21.22 16.90 16.95
N ASP A 60 -21.70 17.85 16.16
CA ASP A 60 -21.36 17.96 14.73
C ASP A 60 -19.84 18.10 14.51
N LYS A 61 -19.17 18.91 15.34
CA LYS A 61 -17.70 19.09 15.28
C LYS A 61 -16.97 17.80 15.65
N VAL A 62 -17.42 17.10 16.70
CA VAL A 62 -16.86 15.81 17.11
C VAL A 62 -17.03 14.79 15.99
N ASP A 63 -18.23 14.68 15.42
CA ASP A 63 -18.54 13.76 14.34
C ASP A 63 -17.70 14.05 13.09
N LEU A 64 -17.45 15.32 12.78
CA LEU A 64 -16.54 15.71 11.71
C LEU A 64 -15.11 15.25 12.00
N SER A 65 -14.59 15.50 13.21
CA SER A 65 -13.25 15.05 13.59
C SER A 65 -13.11 13.52 13.56
N ILE A 66 -14.14 12.78 13.96
CA ILE A 66 -14.14 11.31 13.85
C ILE A 66 -14.05 10.87 12.39
N LYS A 67 -14.80 11.51 11.49
CA LYS A 67 -14.75 11.21 10.05
C LYS A 67 -13.38 11.51 9.45
N GLU A 68 -12.78 12.65 9.80
CA GLU A 68 -11.44 13.02 9.37
C GLU A 68 -10.39 12.02 9.85
N LEU A 69 -10.46 11.61 11.13
CA LEU A 69 -9.57 10.61 11.71
C LEU A 69 -9.74 9.25 11.03
N ALA A 70 -10.99 8.83 10.78
CA ALA A 70 -11.28 7.59 10.07
C ALA A 70 -10.67 7.62 8.66
N TRP A 71 -10.84 8.72 7.93
CA TRP A 71 -10.23 8.92 6.61
C TRP A 71 -8.71 8.83 6.64
N GLU A 72 -8.07 9.52 7.59
CA GLU A 72 -6.62 9.49 7.73
C GLU A 72 -6.11 8.09 8.06
N SER A 73 -6.80 7.39 8.98
CA SER A 73 -6.45 6.02 9.35
C SER A 73 -6.50 5.07 8.15
N GLU A 74 -7.55 5.15 7.33
CA GLU A 74 -7.70 4.30 6.14
C GLU A 74 -6.67 4.67 5.07
N ARG A 75 -6.38 5.96 4.88
CA ARG A 75 -5.33 6.41 3.95
C ARG A 75 -3.96 5.85 4.35
N CYS A 76 -3.62 5.92 5.64
CA CYS A 76 -2.38 5.36 6.17
C CYS A 76 -2.33 3.84 6.03
N ASN A 77 -3.44 3.16 6.30
CA ASN A 77 -3.56 1.71 6.15
C ASN A 77 -3.35 1.27 4.69
N ILE A 78 -3.99 1.93 3.73
CA ILE A 78 -3.79 1.66 2.30
C ILE A 78 -2.35 1.92 1.88
N ALA A 79 -1.73 3.00 2.35
CA ALA A 79 -0.34 3.32 2.03
C ALA A 79 0.62 2.25 2.58
N LEU A 80 0.40 1.82 3.82
CA LEU A 80 1.16 0.75 4.46
C LEU A 80 1.00 -0.56 3.69
N ARG A 81 -0.23 -0.98 3.37
CA ARG A 81 -0.48 -2.20 2.60
C ARG A 81 0.20 -2.17 1.23
N LYS A 82 0.25 -1.01 0.56
CA LYS A 82 0.98 -0.86 -0.71
C LYS A 82 2.48 -1.06 -0.53
N LEU A 83 3.05 -0.52 0.54
CA LEU A 83 4.47 -0.71 0.85
C LEU A 83 4.77 -2.17 1.17
N GLU A 84 3.93 -2.82 1.96
CA GLU A 84 4.06 -4.25 2.27
C GLU A 84 4.00 -5.10 1.00
N GLN A 85 2.99 -4.86 0.15
CA GLN A 85 2.84 -5.58 -1.13
C GLN A 85 4.01 -5.39 -2.09
N TRP A 86 4.64 -4.23 -2.09
CA TRP A 86 5.76 -3.96 -3.00
C TRP A 86 7.10 -4.40 -2.44
N PHE A 87 7.30 -4.28 -1.13
CA PHE A 87 8.63 -4.42 -0.52
C PHE A 87 8.76 -5.61 0.41
N ILE A 88 7.69 -6.14 0.98
CA ILE A 88 7.76 -7.22 1.98
C ILE A 88 7.24 -8.52 1.37
N ASP A 89 6.01 -8.50 0.85
CA ASP A 89 5.33 -9.69 0.34
C ASP A 89 6.13 -10.49 -0.70
N PRO A 90 6.84 -9.87 -1.67
CA PRO A 90 7.52 -10.65 -2.70
C PRO A 90 8.92 -11.13 -2.25
N VAL A 91 9.34 -10.86 -1.01
CA VAL A 91 10.68 -11.19 -0.53
C VAL A 91 10.71 -12.59 0.07
N VAL A 92 11.48 -13.48 -0.57
CA VAL A 92 11.63 -14.88 -0.15
C VAL A 92 12.69 -15.02 0.93
N GLN A 93 13.80 -14.28 0.79
CA GLN A 93 14.91 -14.34 1.73
C GLN A 93 15.44 -12.94 1.99
N ASP A 94 15.57 -12.60 3.27
CA ASP A 94 16.17 -11.35 3.71
C ASP A 94 17.69 -11.46 3.89
N VAL A 95 18.35 -10.33 4.07
CA VAL A 95 19.80 -10.26 4.30
C VAL A 95 20.12 -10.76 5.71
N VAL A 96 20.83 -11.88 5.78
CA VAL A 96 21.41 -12.40 7.01
C VAL A 96 22.92 -12.22 6.92
N SER A 97 23.50 -11.49 7.87
CA SER A 97 24.94 -11.34 8.01
C SER A 97 25.44 -12.13 9.22
N VAL A 98 26.53 -12.88 9.01
CA VAL A 98 27.24 -13.60 10.05
C VAL A 98 28.65 -13.03 10.12
N LYS A 99 29.03 -12.55 11.30
CA LYS A 99 30.33 -11.98 11.58
C LYS A 99 31.08 -12.83 12.59
N SER A 100 32.38 -13.03 12.37
CA SER A 100 33.22 -13.72 13.34
C SER A 100 33.42 -12.88 14.61
N PHE A 101 33.42 -13.51 15.78
CA PHE A 101 33.58 -12.83 17.07
C PHE A 101 34.96 -12.19 17.25
N ASP A 102 36.02 -12.84 16.77
CA ASP A 102 37.42 -12.44 17.01
C ASP A 102 38.22 -12.26 15.71
N GLY A 103 37.52 -12.23 14.57
CA GLY A 103 38.10 -12.09 13.22
C GLY A 103 37.48 -10.94 12.43
N GLN A 104 38.10 -10.59 11.31
CA GLN A 104 37.64 -9.53 10.39
C GLN A 104 36.70 -10.05 9.29
N TRP A 105 36.27 -11.31 9.37
CA TRP A 105 35.49 -11.94 8.31
C TRP A 105 33.99 -11.76 8.56
N GLU A 106 33.29 -11.37 7.50
CA GLU A 106 31.84 -11.21 7.48
C GLU A 106 31.30 -11.82 6.19
N VAL A 107 30.24 -12.62 6.32
CA VAL A 107 29.52 -13.20 5.20
C VAL A 107 28.08 -12.76 5.30
N SER A 108 27.55 -12.25 4.19
CA SER A 108 26.18 -11.74 4.12
C SER A 108 25.46 -12.38 2.93
N THR A 109 24.21 -12.77 3.14
CA THR A 109 23.32 -13.15 2.05
C THR A 109 22.75 -11.92 1.36
N PHE A 110 22.17 -12.11 0.17
CA PHE A 110 21.49 -11.04 -0.55
C PHE A 110 19.98 -11.20 -0.45
N ARG A 111 19.27 -10.08 -0.45
CA ARG A 111 17.81 -10.07 -0.48
C ARG A 111 17.33 -10.65 -1.81
N THR A 112 16.48 -11.66 -1.75
CA THR A 112 15.97 -12.34 -2.95
C THR A 112 14.45 -12.24 -3.01
N ILE A 113 13.95 -11.90 -4.20
CA ILE A 113 12.52 -11.75 -4.51
C ILE A 113 12.05 -13.03 -5.20
N GLU A 114 10.80 -13.43 -4.97
CA GLU A 114 10.18 -14.54 -5.69
C GLU A 114 10.15 -14.25 -7.19
N LEU A 115 10.58 -15.24 -7.99
CA LEU A 115 10.53 -15.10 -9.44
C LEU A 115 9.09 -15.22 -9.95
N PRO A 116 8.72 -14.53 -11.04
CA PRO A 116 7.41 -14.67 -11.65
C PRO A 116 7.11 -16.12 -12.04
N GLN A 117 5.84 -16.52 -11.95
CA GLN A 117 5.39 -17.89 -12.27
C GLN A 117 5.81 -18.33 -13.69
N ASP A 118 5.78 -17.40 -14.65
CA ASP A 118 6.22 -17.61 -16.03
C ASP A 118 7.65 -18.16 -16.14
N PHE A 119 8.53 -17.80 -15.19
CA PHE A 119 9.89 -18.32 -15.16
C PHE A 119 9.91 -19.81 -14.82
N TYR A 120 9.11 -20.23 -13.84
CA TYR A 120 9.00 -21.64 -13.45
C TYR A 120 8.35 -22.47 -14.56
N GLU A 121 7.32 -21.93 -15.23
CA GLU A 121 6.68 -22.59 -16.39
C GLU A 121 7.67 -22.78 -17.55
N MET A 122 8.45 -21.74 -17.86
CA MET A 122 9.49 -21.81 -18.88
C MET A 122 10.59 -22.81 -18.50
N GLN A 123 11.00 -22.84 -17.23
CA GLN A 123 11.99 -23.79 -16.74
C GLN A 123 11.51 -25.23 -16.91
N GLU A 124 10.26 -25.51 -16.53
CA GLU A 124 9.65 -26.83 -16.74
C GLU A 124 9.60 -27.22 -18.23
N GLU A 125 9.26 -26.28 -19.11
CA GLU A 125 9.21 -26.57 -20.55
C GLU A 125 10.59 -26.87 -21.13
N ILE A 126 11.62 -26.12 -20.71
CA ILE A 126 13.02 -26.38 -21.09
C ILE A 126 13.48 -27.75 -20.57
N GLU A 127 13.12 -28.11 -19.34
CA GLU A 127 13.46 -29.41 -18.75
C GLU A 127 12.76 -30.57 -19.48
N ARG A 128 11.49 -30.41 -19.87
CA ARG A 128 10.76 -31.37 -20.71
C ARG A 128 11.40 -31.53 -22.09
N GLN A 129 11.86 -30.44 -22.71
CA GLN A 129 12.56 -30.51 -23.99
C GLN A 129 13.92 -31.21 -23.86
N LYS A 130 14.69 -30.94 -22.81
CA LYS A 130 15.98 -31.61 -22.54
C LYS A 130 15.81 -33.10 -22.33
N THR A 131 14.83 -33.52 -21.53
CA THR A 131 14.55 -34.95 -21.29
C THR A 131 14.11 -35.68 -22.55
N ALA A 132 13.27 -35.05 -23.39
CA ALA A 132 12.87 -35.62 -24.68
C ALA A 132 14.03 -35.73 -25.68
N LEU A 133 14.97 -34.77 -25.69
CA LEU A 133 16.18 -34.83 -26.52
C LEU A 133 17.16 -35.91 -26.04
N MET A 134 17.32 -36.09 -24.73
CA MET A 134 18.13 -37.17 -24.17
C MET A 134 17.58 -38.56 -24.49
N ASP A 135 16.24 -38.74 -24.47
CA ASP A 135 15.62 -40.02 -24.83
C ASP A 135 15.74 -40.32 -26.35
N LYS A 136 15.66 -39.29 -27.20
CA LYS A 136 15.91 -39.41 -28.64
C LYS A 136 17.39 -39.69 -28.98
N GLY A 137 18.33 -39.17 -28.19
CA GLY A 137 19.76 -39.47 -28.32
C GLY A 137 20.07 -40.93 -28.00
N LYS A 138 19.51 -41.46 -26.91
CA LYS A 138 19.65 -42.88 -26.54
C LYS A 138 19.06 -43.84 -27.57
N ARG A 139 17.95 -43.48 -28.22
CA ARG A 139 17.36 -44.29 -29.31
C ARG A 139 18.19 -44.29 -30.60
N LYS A 140 19.05 -43.29 -30.84
CA LYS A 140 19.93 -43.27 -32.01
C LYS A 140 21.21 -44.10 -31.81
N GLU A 141 21.76 -44.13 -30.60
CA GLU A 141 22.94 -44.98 -30.31
C GLU A 141 22.64 -46.48 -30.36
N THR A 142 21.39 -46.91 -30.21
CA THR A 142 21.01 -48.33 -30.25
C THR A 142 20.68 -48.88 -31.65
N VAL A 143 20.75 -48.07 -32.72
CA VAL A 143 20.28 -48.48 -34.07
C VAL A 143 21.40 -48.61 -35.12
N ASP A 144 22.63 -48.15 -34.85
CA ASP A 144 23.74 -48.18 -35.82
C ASP A 144 24.65 -49.43 -35.75
N VAL A 145 24.09 -50.63 -35.46
CA VAL A 145 24.80 -51.92 -35.64
C VAL A 145 23.88 -52.96 -36.29
N SER A 146 23.37 -52.68 -37.48
CA SER A 146 23.03 -53.68 -38.52
C SER A 146 22.19 -53.04 -39.63
N ASP A 147 22.81 -52.69 -40.77
CA ASP A 147 22.51 -53.32 -42.05
C ASP A 147 23.38 -52.73 -43.17
N GLU A 148 24.38 -53.49 -43.63
CA GLU A 148 25.01 -53.28 -44.93
C GLU A 148 24.33 -54.22 -45.94
N ARG A 149 23.48 -53.70 -46.83
CA ARG A 149 23.48 -54.04 -48.27
C ARG A 149 22.34 -53.43 -49.09
N ALA A 150 22.73 -53.05 -50.31
CA ALA A 150 21.92 -52.71 -51.50
C ALA A 150 21.15 -51.39 -51.39
N GLY A 151 21.16 -50.49 -52.36
CA GLY A 151 21.52 -50.56 -53.77
C GLY A 151 20.75 -49.41 -54.44
N GLU A 152 21.41 -48.72 -55.34
CA GLU A 152 21.04 -47.46 -56.00
C GLU A 152 19.60 -47.40 -56.56
N ASN A 153 18.93 -46.23 -56.47
CA ASN A 153 18.70 -45.38 -57.66
C ASN A 153 18.13 -43.99 -57.28
N ARG A 154 18.58 -42.97 -58.02
CA ARG A 154 18.24 -41.53 -57.93
C ARG A 154 16.91 -41.23 -58.64
N GLU A 155 16.14 -40.26 -58.14
CA GLU A 155 15.77 -39.08 -58.95
C GLU A 155 15.22 -37.92 -58.11
N ALA A 156 15.44 -36.72 -58.63
CA ALA A 156 15.37 -35.41 -57.98
C ALA A 156 13.94 -34.89 -57.71
N ARG A 157 13.79 -33.92 -56.79
CA ARG A 157 13.57 -32.48 -57.11
C ARG A 157 13.01 -31.66 -55.92
N SER A 158 13.44 -30.39 -55.91
CA SER A 158 12.90 -29.18 -55.28
C SER A 158 13.01 -28.98 -53.76
N THR A 159 14.00 -28.14 -53.44
CA THR A 159 14.02 -27.15 -52.37
C THR A 159 12.72 -26.36 -52.24
N ASP A 160 12.26 -26.11 -51.01
CA ASP A 160 11.65 -24.83 -50.63
C ASP A 160 11.64 -24.67 -49.10
N THR A 161 12.64 -23.94 -48.60
CA THR A 161 12.66 -23.34 -47.27
C THR A 161 11.70 -22.15 -47.23
N LYS A 162 10.56 -22.28 -46.54
CA LYS A 162 9.71 -21.13 -46.19
C LYS A 162 9.87 -20.79 -44.71
N THR A 163 10.73 -19.81 -44.46
CA THR A 163 10.87 -19.08 -43.22
C THR A 163 9.64 -18.20 -43.01
N SER A 164 8.73 -18.59 -42.12
CA SER A 164 7.60 -17.74 -41.70
C SER A 164 8.05 -16.80 -40.58
N THR A 165 8.37 -15.57 -40.97
CA THR A 165 8.58 -14.45 -40.04
C THR A 165 7.23 -13.92 -39.57
N THR A 166 6.90 -14.15 -38.30
CA THR A 166 5.73 -13.55 -37.62
C THR A 166 6.00 -12.07 -37.35
N LYS A 167 5.30 -11.19 -38.09
CA LYS A 167 5.20 -9.76 -37.78
C LYS A 167 4.14 -9.55 -36.69
N LEU A 168 4.54 -9.30 -35.45
CA LEU A 168 3.65 -8.73 -34.44
C LEU A 168 3.37 -7.26 -34.80
N LYS A 169 2.10 -6.95 -35.13
CA LYS A 169 1.60 -5.57 -35.21
C LYS A 169 1.19 -5.13 -33.79
N GLY A 170 1.81 -4.06 -33.30
CA GLY A 170 1.51 -3.45 -32.01
C GLY A 170 0.05 -3.04 -31.86
N ALA A 171 -0.55 -3.39 -30.73
CA ALA A 171 -1.87 -2.93 -30.32
C ALA A 171 -1.78 -1.45 -29.93
N LYS A 172 -2.51 -0.60 -30.66
CA LYS A 172 -2.74 0.79 -30.30
C LYS A 172 -3.63 0.86 -29.06
N ALA A 173 -3.17 1.61 -28.07
CA ALA A 173 -3.92 2.02 -26.90
C ALA A 173 -5.25 2.69 -27.28
N MET A 174 -6.36 2.21 -26.72
CA MET A 174 -7.64 2.92 -26.70
C MET A 174 -7.76 3.61 -25.33
N ARG A 175 -7.60 4.93 -25.32
CA ARG A 175 -7.75 5.80 -24.15
C ARG A 175 -9.25 6.08 -23.99
N VAL A 176 -9.85 5.58 -22.92
CA VAL A 176 -11.21 5.94 -22.51
C VAL A 176 -11.11 7.26 -21.76
N GLU A 177 -11.65 8.33 -22.34
CA GLU A 177 -11.90 9.59 -21.62
C GLU A 177 -13.21 9.46 -20.84
N ARG A 178 -13.20 9.92 -19.58
CA ARG A 178 -14.36 10.25 -18.76
C ARG A 178 -14.27 11.74 -18.43
#